data_AF-A0A3N5S6N2-F1
#
_entry.id   AF-A0A3N5S6N2-F1
#
_cell.length_a   1.000
_cell.length_b   1.000
_cell.length_c   1.000
_cell.angle_alpha   90.00
_cell.angle_beta   90.00
_cell.angle_gamma   90.00
#
_symmetry.space_group_name_H-M   'P 1'
#
loop_
_entity.id
_entity.type
_entity.pdbx_description
1 polymer ?
#
loop_
_entity_poly.entity_id
_entity_poly.type
_entity_poly.pdbx_seq_one_letter_code
_entity_poly.pdbx_strand_id
1 'polypeptide(L)'
;NDGDVRTIGQVDGPSAAWMVHPGAIYLHEAQIYIVDQLDLEGKIAHLRGISADYYTEPRSETTVSLIDKLGEKDARGCTIAHGEIQVTTLVVGYRKIRWYTNETIGLGELSLPPTELQTTGYWIGLDEDTVKQLDAEGLWTNNSNDYGPLWPLLRQKVRDRDAYRCQLCGAAEVGRAHDVHHKIPFRSFPSREEANQLSNLVTLCPRCHHQVETAVRIRSGLAGVSFVFNNLAPLYLMSDSRDIGVHSDPQSPLTGGTPAVVIYDSAPGGIGFSEQLFEIHSTLIKAARDLIASCECSDGCPSCVGPGGENGMGGKRETLALLDLLV
;
A
#
# COMPACT_ATOMS: atom_id res chain seq x y z
N ASN A 1 -36.06 -3.62 29.61
CA ASN A 1 -36.13 -3.89 28.17
C ASN A 1 -34.77 -3.60 27.57
N ASP A 2 -33.81 -4.47 27.90
CA ASP A 2 -32.56 -4.61 27.16
C ASP A 2 -32.95 -5.39 25.90
N GLY A 3 -32.73 -4.84 24.71
CA GLY A 3 -33.03 -5.54 23.46
C GLY A 3 -32.23 -6.83 23.39
N ASP A 4 -32.85 -7.94 22.97
CA ASP A 4 -32.21 -9.26 22.86
C ASP A 4 -30.88 -9.16 22.11
N VAL A 5 -29.77 -9.20 22.85
CA VAL A 5 -28.43 -9.28 22.27
C VAL A 5 -28.22 -10.73 21.85
N ARG A 6 -28.05 -10.96 20.56
CA ARG A 6 -27.81 -12.28 19.98
C ARG A 6 -26.45 -12.31 19.30
N THR A 7 -25.69 -13.36 19.57
CA THR A 7 -24.48 -13.68 18.79
C THR A 7 -24.89 -14.14 17.39
N ILE A 8 -24.42 -13.42 16.37
CA ILE A 8 -24.65 -13.78 14.96
C ILE A 8 -23.49 -14.58 14.36
N GLY A 9 -22.25 -14.40 14.83
CA GLY A 9 -21.09 -15.09 14.27
C GLY A 9 -19.82 -14.93 15.09
N GLN A 10 -18.73 -15.44 14.56
CA GLN A 10 -17.38 -15.35 15.12
C GLN A 10 -16.39 -14.98 14.01
N VAL A 11 -15.34 -14.24 14.38
CA VAL A 11 -14.18 -13.94 13.54
C VAL A 11 -12.92 -14.31 14.32
N ASP A 12 -11.84 -14.65 13.64
CA ASP A 12 -10.57 -14.91 14.28
C ASP A 12 -9.93 -13.60 14.79
N GLY A 13 -9.14 -13.72 15.87
CA GLY A 13 -8.50 -12.59 16.52
C GLY A 13 -7.67 -11.71 15.58
N PRO A 14 -6.77 -12.29 14.76
CA PRO A 14 -5.99 -11.54 13.79
C PRO A 14 -6.84 -10.75 12.80
N SER A 15 -8.00 -11.28 12.39
CA SER A 15 -8.89 -10.56 11.47
C SER A 15 -9.78 -9.52 12.12
N ALA A 16 -9.91 -9.52 13.45
CA ALA A 16 -10.84 -8.63 14.15
C ALA A 16 -10.58 -7.16 13.82
N ALA A 17 -9.31 -6.75 13.79
CA ALA A 17 -8.92 -5.36 13.56
C ALA A 17 -9.26 -4.85 12.16
N TRP A 18 -9.31 -5.70 11.13
CA TRP A 18 -9.60 -5.27 9.75
C TRP A 18 -11.01 -5.66 9.26
N MET A 19 -11.62 -6.69 9.85
CA MET A 19 -12.95 -7.17 9.46
C MET A 19 -14.09 -6.56 10.30
N VAL A 20 -13.86 -6.33 11.59
CA VAL A 20 -14.88 -5.84 12.52
C VAL A 20 -14.39 -4.65 13.36
N HIS A 21 -13.59 -3.77 12.77
CA HIS A 21 -13.29 -2.48 13.38
C HIS A 21 -14.53 -1.60 13.56
N PRO A 22 -14.53 -0.63 14.48
CA PRO A 22 -15.61 0.35 14.58
C PRO A 22 -15.89 1.04 13.23
N GLY A 23 -17.15 1.06 12.81
CA GLY A 23 -17.61 1.59 11.53
C GLY A 23 -17.53 0.63 10.34
N ALA A 24 -17.00 -0.60 10.51
CA ALA A 24 -16.99 -1.62 9.47
C ALA A 24 -18.41 -2.05 9.10
N ILE A 25 -18.63 -2.32 7.81
CA ILE A 25 -19.80 -3.01 7.28
C ILE A 25 -19.50 -4.50 7.27
N TYR A 26 -20.18 -5.24 8.14
CA TYR A 26 -20.08 -6.69 8.26
C TYR A 26 -21.28 -7.35 7.61
N LEU A 27 -21.04 -8.26 6.66
CA LEU A 27 -22.09 -9.04 6.00
C LEU A 27 -22.16 -10.42 6.63
N HIS A 28 -23.35 -10.80 7.09
CA HIS A 28 -23.60 -12.10 7.68
C HIS A 28 -24.94 -12.64 7.18
N GLU A 29 -24.95 -13.80 6.53
CA GLU A 29 -26.16 -14.39 5.93
C GLU A 29 -26.94 -13.40 5.04
N ALA A 30 -26.20 -12.64 4.21
CA ALA A 30 -26.72 -11.57 3.36
C ALA A 30 -27.42 -10.40 4.10
N GLN A 31 -27.33 -10.35 5.42
CA GLN A 31 -27.76 -9.20 6.23
C GLN A 31 -26.57 -8.29 6.50
N ILE A 32 -26.85 -6.98 6.49
CA ILE A 32 -25.85 -5.94 6.63
C ILE A 32 -25.86 -5.43 8.07
N TYR A 33 -24.70 -5.42 8.68
CA TYR A 33 -24.47 -4.87 10.01
C TYR A 33 -23.40 -3.79 9.92
N ILE A 34 -23.53 -2.78 10.79
CA ILE A 34 -22.42 -1.87 11.08
C ILE A 34 -21.89 -2.19 12.47
N VAL A 35 -20.56 -2.22 12.58
CA VAL A 35 -19.90 -2.39 13.87
C VAL A 35 -19.89 -1.06 14.60
N ASP A 36 -20.50 -1.02 15.78
CA ASP A 36 -20.49 0.18 16.62
C ASP A 36 -19.24 0.23 17.51
N GLN A 37 -18.85 -0.92 18.07
CA GLN A 37 -17.68 -1.05 18.96
C GLN A 37 -16.98 -2.39 18.79
N LEU A 38 -15.67 -2.38 19.03
CA LEU A 38 -14.82 -3.57 19.10
C LEU A 38 -14.07 -3.56 20.43
N ASP A 39 -14.36 -4.53 21.29
CA ASP A 39 -13.61 -4.83 22.50
C ASP A 39 -12.68 -6.02 22.22
N LEU A 40 -11.38 -5.72 22.04
CA LEU A 40 -10.36 -6.74 21.76
C LEU A 40 -10.00 -7.58 23.00
N GLU A 41 -10.11 -7.01 24.20
CA GLU A 41 -9.81 -7.72 25.45
C GLU A 41 -10.94 -8.69 25.79
N GLY A 42 -12.19 -8.20 25.73
CA GLY A 42 -13.39 -9.01 25.89
C GLY A 42 -13.68 -9.93 24.71
N LYS A 43 -13.00 -9.75 23.57
CA LYS A 43 -13.21 -10.49 22.30
C LYS A 43 -14.64 -10.38 21.77
N ILE A 44 -15.24 -9.20 21.90
CA ILE A 44 -16.62 -8.94 21.52
C ILE A 44 -16.66 -7.73 20.58
N ALA A 45 -17.33 -7.91 19.43
CA ALA A 45 -17.75 -6.80 18.59
C ALA A 45 -19.25 -6.58 18.80
N HIS A 46 -19.66 -5.33 19.03
CA HIS A 46 -21.06 -4.94 19.09
C HIS A 46 -21.48 -4.38 17.74
N LEU A 47 -22.54 -4.96 17.17
CA LEU A 47 -23.06 -4.63 15.87
C LEU A 47 -24.53 -4.29 15.94
N ARG A 48 -24.98 -3.48 14.99
CA ARG A 48 -26.41 -3.24 14.75
C ARG A 48 -26.75 -3.45 13.28
N GLY A 49 -27.91 -4.04 13.03
CA GLY A 49 -28.43 -4.24 11.68
C GLY A 49 -28.76 -2.91 11.02
N ILE A 50 -28.39 -2.75 9.76
CA ILE A 50 -28.68 -1.55 8.96
C ILE A 50 -29.04 -1.91 7.51
N SER A 51 -29.64 -0.96 6.80
CA SER A 51 -29.67 -0.98 5.33
C SER A 51 -28.60 -0.02 4.81
N ALA A 52 -27.72 -0.50 3.92
CA ALA A 52 -26.67 0.31 3.31
C ALA A 52 -26.50 -0.03 1.82
N ASP A 53 -26.18 0.99 1.02
CA ASP A 53 -25.80 0.88 -0.39
C ASP A 53 -24.28 0.89 -0.58
N TYR A 54 -23.52 0.71 0.51
CA TYR A 54 -22.06 0.73 0.53
C TYR A 54 -21.49 -0.40 1.39
N TYR A 55 -20.20 -0.70 1.18
CA TYR A 55 -19.37 -1.54 2.03
C TYR A 55 -18.14 -0.77 2.52
N THR A 56 -17.38 -1.37 3.43
CA THR A 56 -16.14 -0.78 3.92
C THR A 56 -14.92 -1.60 3.54
N GLU A 57 -13.83 -0.91 3.25
CA GLU A 57 -12.53 -1.52 2.99
C GLU A 57 -11.51 -0.95 3.99
N PRO A 58 -10.86 -1.78 4.81
CA PRO A 58 -9.89 -1.32 5.79
C PRO A 58 -8.65 -0.74 5.10
N ARG A 59 -8.01 0.21 5.77
CA ARG A 59 -6.71 0.75 5.40
C ARG A 59 -5.71 0.38 6.48
N SER A 60 -4.68 -0.34 6.05
CA SER A 60 -3.65 -0.83 6.95
C SER A 60 -2.27 -0.35 6.50
N GLU A 61 -1.41 -0.12 7.47
CA GLU A 61 0.03 0.08 7.30
C GLU A 61 0.73 -1.17 7.81
N THR A 62 1.76 -1.61 7.09
CA THR A 62 2.55 -2.79 7.46
C THR A 62 4.01 -2.37 7.56
N THR A 63 4.67 -2.80 8.62
CA THR A 63 6.12 -2.69 8.79
C THR A 63 6.71 -4.07 9.01
N VAL A 64 7.93 -4.28 8.54
CA VAL A 64 8.65 -5.54 8.70
C VAL A 64 10.01 -5.27 9.36
N SER A 65 10.32 -6.00 10.43
CA SER A 65 11.62 -5.95 11.09
C SER A 65 12.28 -7.32 11.17
N LEU A 66 13.61 -7.35 11.14
CA LEU A 66 14.41 -8.57 11.22
C LEU A 66 14.41 -9.10 12.66
N ILE A 67 14.22 -10.40 12.83
CA ILE A 67 14.47 -11.12 14.08
C ILE A 67 15.82 -11.83 13.97
N ASP A 68 15.96 -12.71 12.97
CA ASP A 68 17.20 -13.45 12.71
C ASP A 68 17.39 -13.67 11.21
N LYS A 69 18.65 -13.63 10.75
CA LYS A 69 18.98 -13.84 9.34
C LYS A 69 19.57 -15.23 9.17
N LEU A 70 18.88 -16.09 8.42
CA LEU A 70 19.25 -17.50 8.26
C LEU A 70 20.12 -17.74 7.02
N GLY A 71 19.95 -16.92 5.98
CA GLY A 71 20.77 -16.99 4.78
C GLY A 71 20.78 -15.70 3.98
N GLU A 72 21.87 -15.47 3.28
CA GLU A 72 22.11 -14.29 2.46
C GLU A 72 23.01 -14.66 1.27
N LYS A 73 22.69 -14.13 0.09
CA LYS A 73 23.44 -14.32 -1.14
C LYS A 73 23.38 -13.04 -1.96
N ASP A 74 24.51 -12.67 -2.58
CA ASP A 74 24.50 -11.65 -3.62
C ASP A 74 23.87 -12.22 -4.89
N ALA A 75 23.03 -11.41 -5.52
CA ALA A 75 22.40 -11.69 -6.80
C ALA A 75 22.62 -10.49 -7.73
N ARG A 76 22.14 -10.58 -8.97
CA ARG A 76 22.35 -9.49 -9.91
C ARG A 76 21.53 -8.27 -9.47
N GLY A 77 22.22 -7.15 -9.24
CA GLY A 77 21.60 -5.87 -8.89
C GLY A 77 20.87 -5.85 -7.54
N CYS A 78 21.05 -6.87 -6.71
CA CYS A 78 20.43 -6.97 -5.39
C CYS A 78 21.18 -7.95 -4.48
N THR A 79 20.99 -7.79 -3.18
CA THR A 79 21.26 -8.84 -2.18
C THR A 79 19.94 -9.50 -1.81
N ILE A 80 19.90 -10.83 -1.84
CA ILE A 80 18.76 -11.61 -1.36
C ILE A 80 19.07 -12.23 -0.01
N ALA A 81 18.06 -12.32 0.84
CA ALA A 81 18.20 -13.01 2.13
C ALA A 81 16.88 -13.63 2.57
N HIS A 82 16.97 -14.57 3.50
CA HIS A 82 15.84 -15.17 4.17
C HIS A 82 16.11 -15.34 5.67
N GLY A 83 15.05 -15.35 6.47
CA GLY A 83 15.16 -15.48 7.91
C GLY A 83 13.87 -15.23 8.65
N GLU A 84 13.97 -15.14 9.96
CA GLU A 84 12.86 -14.83 10.86
C GLU A 84 12.60 -13.32 10.88
N ILE A 85 11.33 -12.95 10.76
CA ILE A 85 10.87 -11.55 10.72
C ILE A 85 9.66 -11.36 11.61
N GLN A 86 9.49 -10.10 12.04
CA GLN A 86 8.29 -9.61 12.68
C GLN A 86 7.53 -8.74 11.67
N VAL A 87 6.32 -9.16 11.33
CA VAL A 87 5.38 -8.35 10.54
C VAL A 87 4.42 -7.68 11.51
N THR A 88 4.35 -6.36 11.46
CA THR A 88 3.44 -5.56 12.29
C THR A 88 2.46 -4.85 11.37
N THR A 89 1.17 -5.07 11.57
CA THR A 89 0.10 -4.45 10.78
C THR A 89 -0.76 -3.56 11.67
N LEU A 90 -0.97 -2.32 11.24
CA LEU A 90 -1.76 -1.32 11.93
C LEU A 90 -2.94 -0.88 11.05
N VAL A 91 -4.17 -1.07 11.53
CA VAL A 91 -5.37 -0.58 10.83
C VAL A 91 -5.60 0.88 11.21
N VAL A 92 -5.25 1.79 10.31
CA VAL A 92 -5.27 3.26 10.52
C VAL A 92 -6.60 3.91 10.14
N GLY A 93 -7.44 3.20 9.40
CA GLY A 93 -8.71 3.73 8.93
C GLY A 93 -9.44 2.78 7.98
N TYR A 94 -10.44 3.31 7.28
CA TYR A 94 -11.19 2.56 6.27
C TYR A 94 -11.83 3.50 5.24
N ARG A 95 -12.15 2.96 4.05
CA ARG A 95 -12.97 3.63 3.05
C ARG A 95 -14.40 3.10 3.08
N LYS A 96 -15.37 3.95 2.77
CA LYS A 96 -16.75 3.57 2.45
C LYS A 96 -16.90 3.60 0.93
N ILE A 97 -17.32 2.49 0.34
CA ILE A 97 -17.34 2.28 -1.10
C ILE A 97 -18.75 1.87 -1.52
N ARG A 98 -19.34 2.59 -2.48
CA ARG A 98 -20.67 2.25 -2.99
C ARG A 98 -20.61 0.97 -3.82
N TRP A 99 -21.52 0.02 -3.55
CA TRP A 99 -21.49 -1.33 -4.15
C TRP A 99 -21.49 -1.35 -5.68
N TYR A 100 -22.32 -0.53 -6.31
CA TYR A 100 -22.54 -0.61 -7.76
C TYR A 100 -21.56 0.21 -8.58
N THR A 101 -21.01 1.27 -8.00
CA THR A 101 -20.14 2.22 -8.71
C THR A 101 -18.68 2.10 -8.30
N ASN A 102 -18.36 1.37 -7.24
CA ASN A 102 -17.03 1.35 -6.62
C ASN A 102 -16.49 2.74 -6.23
N GLU A 103 -17.38 3.73 -6.14
CA GLU A 103 -17.02 5.09 -5.76
C GLU A 103 -16.72 5.16 -4.26
N THR A 104 -15.61 5.78 -3.88
CA THR A 104 -15.32 6.08 -2.48
C THR A 104 -16.18 7.25 -2.02
N ILE A 105 -17.18 6.97 -1.19
CA ILE A 105 -18.16 7.95 -0.69
C ILE A 105 -17.79 8.53 0.69
N GLY A 106 -16.81 7.95 1.37
CA GLY A 106 -16.41 8.39 2.69
C GLY A 106 -15.17 7.68 3.20
N LEU A 107 -14.60 8.23 4.27
CA LEU A 107 -13.42 7.71 4.95
C LEU A 107 -13.69 7.74 6.46
N GLY A 108 -13.08 6.80 7.18
CA GLY A 108 -13.03 6.81 8.64
C GLY A 108 -11.60 6.61 9.11
N GLU A 109 -11.24 7.28 10.19
CA GLU A 109 -9.96 7.10 10.89
C GLU A 109 -10.16 6.12 12.05
N LEU A 110 -9.10 5.36 12.36
CA LEU A 110 -9.09 4.37 13.43
C LEU A 110 -7.82 4.50 14.25
N SER A 111 -7.93 4.13 15.52
CA SER A 111 -6.82 4.03 16.46
C SER A 111 -6.90 2.68 17.16
N LEU A 112 -6.62 1.62 16.41
CA LEU A 112 -6.58 0.24 16.93
C LEU A 112 -5.14 -0.14 17.27
N PRO A 113 -4.93 -1.07 18.24
CA PRO A 113 -3.59 -1.61 18.48
C PRO A 113 -3.10 -2.39 17.25
N PRO A 114 -1.77 -2.43 17.02
CA PRO A 114 -1.21 -3.21 15.93
C PRO A 114 -1.35 -4.72 16.19
N THR A 115 -1.42 -5.49 15.11
CA THR A 115 -1.31 -6.95 15.14
C THR A 115 0.08 -7.37 14.74
N GLU A 116 0.63 -8.34 15.45
CA GLU A 116 1.99 -8.85 15.28
C GLU A 116 1.98 -10.30 14.79
N LEU A 117 2.80 -10.59 13.76
CA LEU A 117 3.03 -11.92 13.23
C LEU A 117 4.55 -12.18 13.18
N GLN A 118 5.02 -13.12 13.99
CA GLN A 118 6.36 -13.69 13.86
C GLN A 118 6.32 -14.84 12.88
N THR A 119 7.14 -14.77 11.84
CA THR A 119 7.13 -15.71 10.72
C THR A 119 8.49 -15.70 10.01
N THR A 120 8.64 -16.51 8.97
CA THR A 120 9.79 -16.48 8.07
C THR A 120 9.51 -15.63 6.84
N GLY A 121 10.55 -14.94 6.37
CA GLY A 121 10.50 -14.05 5.21
C GLY A 121 11.68 -14.25 4.28
N TYR A 122 11.44 -13.98 3.01
CA TYR A 122 12.41 -13.86 1.93
C TYR A 122 12.35 -12.43 1.41
N TRP A 123 13.49 -11.76 1.31
CA TRP A 123 13.54 -10.39 0.83
C TRP A 123 14.63 -10.17 -0.21
N ILE A 124 14.34 -9.22 -1.09
CA ILE A 124 15.21 -8.75 -2.16
C ILE A 124 15.52 -7.30 -1.85
N GLY A 125 16.75 -7.02 -1.41
CA GLY A 125 17.26 -5.67 -1.19
C GLY A 125 17.98 -5.17 -2.44
N LEU A 126 17.49 -4.08 -3.04
CA LEU A 126 18.13 -3.53 -4.22
C LEU A 126 19.48 -2.89 -3.86
N ASP A 127 20.47 -3.11 -4.70
CA ASP A 127 21.77 -2.44 -4.57
C ASP A 127 21.60 -0.94 -4.85
N GLU A 128 22.42 -0.11 -4.21
CA GLU A 128 22.40 1.33 -4.47
C GLU A 128 22.62 1.67 -5.95
N ASP A 129 23.49 0.92 -6.62
CA ASP A 129 23.82 1.18 -8.03
C ASP A 129 22.64 0.84 -8.96
N THR A 130 21.87 -0.22 -8.64
CA THR A 130 20.61 -0.53 -9.32
C THR A 130 19.61 0.60 -9.19
N VAL A 131 19.45 1.13 -7.96
CA VAL A 131 18.54 2.26 -7.71
C VAL A 131 19.00 3.52 -8.44
N LYS A 132 20.31 3.84 -8.39
CA LYS A 132 20.89 5.00 -9.09
C LYS A 132 20.70 4.91 -10.59
N GLN A 133 20.84 3.71 -11.18
CA GLN A 133 20.61 3.50 -12.60
C GLN A 133 19.14 3.75 -12.97
N LEU A 134 18.19 3.16 -12.23
CA LEU A 134 16.75 3.38 -12.46
C LEU A 134 16.36 4.85 -12.30
N ASP A 135 16.94 5.54 -11.32
CA ASP A 135 16.70 6.98 -11.08
C ASP A 135 17.25 7.83 -12.23
N ALA A 136 18.46 7.55 -12.71
CA ALA A 136 19.07 8.25 -13.85
C ALA A 136 18.28 8.07 -15.16
N GLU A 137 17.60 6.93 -15.34
CA GLU A 137 16.73 6.65 -16.47
C GLU A 137 15.29 7.21 -16.29
N GLY A 138 14.98 7.80 -15.14
CA GLY A 138 13.64 8.32 -14.81
C GLY A 138 12.61 7.21 -14.56
N LEU A 139 13.06 6.02 -14.18
CA LEU A 139 12.26 4.81 -13.97
C LEU A 139 12.12 4.43 -12.49
N TRP A 140 12.65 5.25 -11.57
CA TRP A 140 12.51 5.07 -10.13
C TRP A 140 11.56 6.10 -9.52
N THR A 141 10.44 5.63 -8.96
CA THR A 141 9.37 6.50 -8.42
C THR A 141 9.09 6.28 -6.93
N ASN A 142 10.00 5.63 -6.20
CA ASN A 142 9.82 5.37 -4.76
C ASN A 142 10.47 6.42 -3.85
N ASN A 143 11.39 7.26 -4.35
CA ASN A 143 12.04 8.32 -3.55
C ASN A 143 11.04 9.41 -3.11
N SER A 144 11.19 10.04 -1.95
CA SER A 144 10.40 11.23 -1.61
C SER A 144 10.63 12.36 -2.63
N ASN A 145 9.58 13.13 -2.96
CA ASN A 145 9.71 14.26 -3.89
C ASN A 145 10.58 15.37 -3.26
N ASP A 146 11.65 15.79 -3.94
CA ASP A 146 12.38 17.02 -3.61
C ASP A 146 11.69 18.23 -4.26
N TYR A 147 10.84 18.91 -3.49
CA TYR A 147 10.17 20.13 -3.94
C TYR A 147 11.10 21.35 -4.02
N GLY A 148 12.34 21.25 -3.55
CA GLY A 148 13.34 22.31 -3.54
C GLY A 148 13.25 23.25 -2.33
N PRO A 149 14.32 24.05 -2.10
CA PRO A 149 14.46 24.89 -0.91
C PRO A 149 13.43 26.03 -0.83
N LEU A 150 12.86 26.43 -1.97
CA LEU A 150 11.85 27.48 -2.05
C LEU A 150 10.42 26.97 -1.78
N TRP A 151 10.24 25.66 -1.56
CA TRP A 151 8.93 25.06 -1.34
C TRP A 151 8.12 25.71 -0.20
N PRO A 152 8.70 26.04 0.98
CA PRO A 152 7.95 26.72 2.04
C PRO A 152 7.38 28.08 1.60
N LEU A 153 8.17 28.88 0.86
CA LEU A 153 7.75 30.16 0.32
C LEU A 153 6.67 29.99 -0.75
N LEU A 154 6.81 28.97 -1.60
CA LEU A 154 5.83 28.68 -2.65
C LEU A 154 4.50 28.19 -2.07
N ARG A 155 4.54 27.32 -1.05
CA ARG A 155 3.34 26.90 -0.31
C ARG A 155 2.60 28.09 0.26
N GLN A 156 3.33 29.03 0.84
CA GLN A 156 2.75 30.26 1.38
C GLN A 156 2.09 31.09 0.27
N LYS A 157 2.77 31.32 -0.87
CA LYS A 157 2.20 32.03 -2.02
C LYS A 157 0.92 31.39 -2.56
N VAL A 158 0.86 30.07 -2.64
CA VAL A 158 -0.32 29.33 -3.10
C VAL A 158 -1.48 29.51 -2.10
N ARG A 159 -1.20 29.38 -0.80
CA ARG A 159 -2.20 29.60 0.25
C ARG A 159 -2.72 31.04 0.27
N ASP A 160 -1.84 32.03 0.07
CA ASP A 160 -2.23 33.44 -0.07
C ASP A 160 -3.13 33.66 -1.28
N ARG A 161 -2.76 33.10 -2.44
CA ARG A 161 -3.58 33.14 -3.67
C ARG A 161 -4.97 32.54 -3.44
N ASP A 162 -5.01 31.42 -2.71
CA ASP A 162 -6.22 30.65 -2.42
C ASP A 162 -6.98 31.18 -1.19
N ALA A 163 -6.57 32.35 -0.67
CA ALA A 163 -7.16 33.03 0.49
C ALA A 163 -7.30 32.13 1.73
N TYR A 164 -6.34 31.24 1.95
CA TYR A 164 -6.31 30.26 3.06
C TYR A 164 -7.57 29.38 3.11
N ARG A 165 -8.16 29.12 1.93
CA ARG A 165 -9.35 28.30 1.78
C ARG A 165 -9.06 27.09 0.90
N CYS A 166 -9.66 25.97 1.28
CA CYS A 166 -9.66 24.77 0.45
C CYS A 166 -10.37 25.09 -0.87
N GLN A 167 -9.69 24.89 -1.99
CA GLN A 167 -10.25 25.16 -3.31
C GLN A 167 -11.26 24.11 -3.79
N LEU A 168 -11.41 23.00 -3.05
CA LEU A 168 -12.38 21.96 -3.37
C LEU A 168 -13.68 22.11 -2.57
N CYS A 169 -13.62 22.42 -1.27
CA CYS A 169 -14.80 22.50 -0.40
C CYS A 169 -15.06 23.89 0.22
N GLY A 170 -14.17 24.86 0.02
CA GLY A 170 -14.31 26.23 0.54
C GLY A 170 -14.00 26.42 2.02
N ALA A 171 -13.70 25.33 2.75
CA ALA A 171 -13.34 25.38 4.17
C ALA A 171 -12.17 26.35 4.40
N ALA A 172 -12.25 27.19 5.43
CA ALA A 172 -11.14 28.03 5.87
C ALA A 172 -10.21 27.23 6.79
N GLU A 173 -8.93 27.61 6.81
CA GLU A 173 -7.98 27.06 7.79
C GLU A 173 -8.40 27.39 9.22
N VAL A 174 -8.35 26.38 10.10
CA VAL A 174 -8.62 26.54 11.53
C VAL A 174 -7.57 25.76 12.32
N GLY A 175 -6.65 26.46 12.97
CA GLY A 175 -5.60 25.89 13.82
C GLY A 175 -4.47 25.16 13.09
N ARG A 176 -4.76 24.49 11.96
CA ARG A 176 -3.80 23.81 11.08
C ARG A 176 -3.80 24.46 9.69
N ALA A 177 -2.60 24.69 9.16
CA ALA A 177 -2.41 25.11 7.77
C ALA A 177 -2.91 24.04 6.79
N HIS A 178 -3.61 24.45 5.74
CA HIS A 178 -4.01 23.56 4.66
C HIS A 178 -2.81 23.12 3.84
N ASP A 179 -2.96 21.96 3.21
CA ASP A 179 -1.93 21.36 2.39
C ASP A 179 -1.95 21.99 0.99
N VAL A 180 -0.77 22.08 0.37
CA VAL A 180 -0.64 22.49 -1.03
C VAL A 180 -0.29 21.24 -1.83
N HIS A 181 -1.18 20.92 -2.76
CA HIS A 181 -1.16 19.72 -3.59
C HIS A 181 -0.77 20.06 -5.03
N HIS A 182 -0.06 19.14 -5.69
CA HIS A 182 0.22 19.20 -7.13
C HIS A 182 -0.94 18.56 -7.91
N LYS A 183 -1.65 19.36 -8.72
CA LYS A 183 -2.81 18.91 -9.52
C LYS A 183 -2.44 17.79 -10.49
N ILE A 184 -1.30 17.94 -11.16
CA ILE A 184 -0.61 16.89 -11.89
C ILE A 184 0.57 16.46 -11.00
N PRO A 185 0.78 15.16 -10.77
CA PRO A 185 1.83 14.66 -9.88
C PRO A 185 3.20 15.25 -10.20
N PHE A 186 3.95 15.60 -9.16
CA PHE A 186 5.26 16.26 -9.28
C PHE A 186 6.22 15.54 -10.25
N ARG A 187 6.22 14.20 -10.23
CA ARG A 187 7.11 13.38 -11.08
C ARG A 187 6.70 13.30 -12.55
N SER A 188 5.53 13.80 -12.91
CA SER A 188 5.09 13.84 -14.31
C SER A 188 5.74 14.98 -15.11
N PHE A 189 6.57 15.81 -14.46
CA PHE A 189 7.26 16.92 -15.08
C PHE A 189 8.76 16.65 -15.22
N PRO A 190 9.41 17.16 -16.28
CA PRO A 190 10.84 16.99 -16.51
C PRO A 190 11.70 17.86 -15.58
N SER A 191 11.12 18.88 -14.93
CA SER A 191 11.84 19.78 -14.02
C SER A 191 11.01 20.14 -12.79
N ARG A 192 11.69 20.41 -11.68
CA ARG A 192 11.05 20.89 -10.44
C ARG A 192 10.34 22.22 -10.66
N GLU A 193 10.90 23.09 -11.51
CA GLU A 193 10.36 24.40 -11.83
C GLU A 193 9.02 24.29 -12.55
N GLU A 194 8.89 23.35 -13.48
CA GLU A 194 7.62 23.07 -14.18
C GLU A 194 6.59 22.47 -13.24
N ALA A 195 6.97 21.47 -12.43
CA ALA A 195 6.06 20.88 -11.46
C ALA A 195 5.52 21.91 -10.45
N ASN A 196 6.39 22.83 -10.03
CA ASN A 196 6.10 23.87 -9.02
C ASN A 196 5.47 25.14 -9.61
N GLN A 197 5.03 25.14 -10.87
CA GLN A 197 4.26 26.26 -11.40
C GLN A 197 2.97 26.46 -10.58
N LEU A 198 2.65 27.72 -10.25
CA LEU A 198 1.44 28.03 -9.47
C LEU A 198 0.16 27.46 -10.09
N SER A 199 0.09 27.39 -11.42
CA SER A 199 -1.02 26.77 -12.17
C SER A 199 -1.25 25.30 -11.78
N ASN A 200 -0.18 24.57 -11.47
CA ASN A 200 -0.20 23.17 -11.07
C ASN A 200 -0.39 22.97 -9.56
N LEU A 201 -0.46 24.04 -8.76
CA LEU A 201 -0.59 23.94 -7.30
C LEU A 201 -1.98 24.37 -6.82
N VAL A 202 -2.48 23.72 -5.76
CA VAL A 202 -3.79 24.01 -5.18
C VAL A 202 -3.80 23.82 -3.66
N THR A 203 -4.43 24.73 -2.91
CA THR A 203 -4.65 24.60 -1.47
C THR A 203 -5.85 23.72 -1.17
N LEU A 204 -5.67 22.67 -0.35
CA LEU A 204 -6.69 21.71 0.05
C LEU A 204 -6.68 21.50 1.56
N CYS A 205 -7.86 21.40 2.18
CA CYS A 205 -7.95 20.97 3.57
C CYS A 205 -7.53 19.50 3.72
N PRO A 206 -7.13 19.03 4.92
CA PRO A 206 -6.61 17.67 5.11
C PRO A 206 -7.53 16.57 4.54
N ARG A 207 -8.85 16.72 4.73
CA ARG A 207 -9.85 15.81 4.18
C ARG A 207 -9.82 15.78 2.64
N CYS A 208 -9.85 16.94 1.99
CA CYS A 208 -9.86 17.02 0.53
C CYS A 208 -8.51 16.63 -0.09
N HIS A 209 -7.39 16.99 0.56
CA HIS A 209 -6.06 16.57 0.17
C HIS A 209 -5.94 15.05 0.14
N HIS A 210 -6.42 14.42 1.21
CA HIS A 210 -6.39 12.98 1.32
C HIS A 210 -7.34 12.29 0.32
N GLN A 211 -8.50 12.89 0.02
CA GLN A 211 -9.39 12.41 -1.04
C GLN A 211 -8.71 12.43 -2.41
N VAL A 212 -8.01 13.52 -2.78
CA VAL A 212 -7.32 13.60 -4.08
C VAL A 212 -6.12 12.66 -4.17
N GLU A 213 -5.33 12.51 -3.10
CA GLU A 213 -4.23 11.55 -3.07
C GLU A 213 -4.72 10.10 -3.19
N THR A 214 -5.88 9.79 -2.61
CA THR A 214 -6.45 8.44 -2.70
C THR A 214 -7.08 8.18 -4.08
N ALA A 215 -7.51 9.23 -4.78
CA ALA A 215 -8.10 9.12 -6.12
C ALA A 215 -7.07 8.85 -7.23
N VAL A 216 -5.82 9.31 -7.05
CA VAL A 216 -4.73 9.13 -8.02
C VAL A 216 -3.72 8.13 -7.47
N ARG A 217 -3.84 6.86 -7.89
CA ARG A 217 -2.90 5.80 -7.49
C ARG A 217 -1.77 5.73 -8.52
N ILE A 218 -0.57 6.12 -8.11
CA ILE A 218 0.65 5.92 -8.90
C ILE A 218 1.30 4.65 -8.38
N ARG A 219 1.45 3.65 -9.25
CA ARG A 219 2.15 2.41 -8.89
C ARG A 219 3.62 2.53 -9.25
N SER A 220 4.49 2.36 -8.25
CA SER A 220 5.92 2.37 -8.48
C SER A 220 6.45 1.01 -8.95
N GLY A 221 7.70 0.98 -9.42
CA GLY A 221 8.37 -0.25 -9.85
C GLY A 221 8.31 -1.35 -8.78
N LEU A 222 8.66 -1.02 -7.53
CA LEU A 222 8.55 -1.94 -6.38
C LEU A 222 7.12 -2.44 -6.16
N ALA A 223 6.13 -1.55 -6.21
CA ALA A 223 4.73 -1.93 -6.00
C ALA A 223 4.20 -2.85 -7.12
N GLY A 224 4.72 -2.71 -8.34
CA GLY A 224 4.44 -3.65 -9.42
C GLY A 224 5.12 -5.00 -9.24
N VAL A 225 6.38 -5.03 -8.76
CA VAL A 225 7.07 -6.29 -8.39
C VAL A 225 6.28 -7.03 -7.31
N SER A 226 5.90 -6.34 -6.23
CA SER A 226 5.13 -6.95 -5.15
C SER A 226 3.82 -7.55 -5.63
N PHE A 227 3.12 -6.86 -6.54
CA PHE A 227 1.87 -7.38 -7.11
C PHE A 227 2.11 -8.64 -7.95
N VAL A 228 3.14 -8.65 -8.79
CA VAL A 228 3.45 -9.84 -9.60
C VAL A 228 3.83 -11.01 -8.71
N PHE A 229 4.68 -10.81 -7.70
CA PHE A 229 5.06 -11.87 -6.76
C PHE A 229 3.88 -12.40 -5.95
N ASN A 230 2.95 -11.55 -5.53
CA ASN A 230 1.74 -11.99 -4.82
C ASN A 230 0.89 -12.96 -5.67
N ASN A 231 0.93 -12.84 -7.00
CA ASN A 231 0.19 -13.72 -7.90
C ASN A 231 1.02 -14.89 -8.43
N LEU A 232 2.34 -14.72 -8.55
CA LEU A 232 3.23 -15.68 -9.17
C LEU A 232 3.81 -16.68 -8.17
N ALA A 233 4.24 -16.22 -6.99
CA ALA A 233 4.83 -17.08 -5.97
C ALA A 233 3.93 -18.28 -5.59
N PRO A 234 2.59 -18.15 -5.43
CA PRO A 234 1.73 -19.29 -5.12
C PRO A 234 1.76 -20.39 -6.18
N LEU A 235 1.95 -20.03 -7.46
CA LEU A 235 2.05 -21.00 -8.56
C LEU A 235 3.34 -21.84 -8.48
N TYR A 236 4.43 -21.27 -7.98
CA TYR A 236 5.70 -21.98 -7.80
C TYR A 236 5.74 -22.77 -6.49
N LEU A 237 4.97 -22.34 -5.49
CA LEU A 237 4.89 -22.97 -4.18
C LEU A 237 3.77 -24.02 -4.09
N MET A 238 2.90 -24.09 -5.09
CA MET A 238 1.66 -24.89 -5.07
C MET A 238 0.78 -24.55 -3.85
N SER A 239 0.69 -23.25 -3.53
CA SER A 239 -0.05 -22.72 -2.38
C SER A 239 -1.22 -21.82 -2.79
N ASP A 240 -2.04 -21.40 -1.83
CA ASP A 240 -3.04 -20.36 -2.03
C ASP A 240 -2.36 -18.98 -1.90
N SER A 241 -2.87 -17.99 -2.63
CA SER A 241 -2.45 -16.59 -2.51
C SER A 241 -2.53 -16.02 -1.10
N ARG A 242 -3.40 -16.58 -0.25
CA ARG A 242 -3.58 -16.18 1.16
C ARG A 242 -2.54 -16.78 2.10
N ASP A 243 -1.75 -17.75 1.64
CA ASP A 243 -0.72 -18.35 2.47
C ASP A 243 0.59 -17.55 2.47
N ILE A 244 0.68 -16.53 1.62
CA ILE A 244 1.83 -15.62 1.52
C ILE A 244 1.37 -14.17 1.68
N GLY A 245 2.20 -13.37 2.35
CA GLY A 245 2.11 -11.92 2.33
C GLY A 245 3.25 -11.32 1.51
N VAL A 246 3.00 -10.17 0.89
CA VAL A 246 4.01 -9.41 0.15
C VAL A 246 3.99 -7.96 0.60
N HIS A 247 5.18 -7.40 0.85
CA HIS A 247 5.36 -6.02 1.26
C HIS A 247 6.52 -5.39 0.49
N SER A 248 6.34 -4.16 0.00
CA SER A 248 7.43 -3.34 -0.55
C SER A 248 7.73 -2.18 0.38
N ASP A 249 9.00 -1.99 0.69
CA ASP A 249 9.48 -0.90 1.53
C ASP A 249 10.61 -0.14 0.81
N PRO A 250 10.41 1.14 0.44
CA PRO A 250 11.46 1.98 -0.15
C PRO A 250 12.70 2.20 0.74
N GLN A 251 12.59 2.01 2.06
CA GLN A 251 13.66 2.24 3.03
C GLN A 251 13.66 1.13 4.07
N SER A 252 13.93 -0.11 3.64
CA SER A 252 13.70 -1.27 4.48
C SER A 252 14.70 -1.38 5.64
N PRO A 253 14.24 -1.58 6.88
CA PRO A 253 15.10 -1.94 8.00
C PRO A 253 15.87 -3.26 7.76
N LEU A 254 15.32 -4.17 6.95
CA LEU A 254 15.92 -5.48 6.66
C LEU A 254 17.23 -5.38 5.87
N THR A 255 17.43 -4.28 5.15
CA THR A 255 18.54 -4.07 4.21
C THR A 255 19.40 -2.87 4.58
N GLY A 256 19.25 -2.34 5.81
CA GLY A 256 19.99 -1.16 6.24
C GLY A 256 19.55 0.14 5.56
N GLY A 257 18.32 0.20 5.07
CA GLY A 257 17.70 1.41 4.51
C GLY A 257 17.64 1.47 2.99
N THR A 258 18.09 0.42 2.28
CA THR A 258 17.86 0.33 0.82
C THR A 258 16.44 -0.16 0.51
N PRO A 259 15.93 0.05 -0.71
CA PRO A 259 14.60 -0.41 -1.07
C PRO A 259 14.52 -1.95 -1.12
N ALA A 260 13.44 -2.53 -0.61
CA ALA A 260 13.25 -3.97 -0.59
C ALA A 260 11.83 -4.42 -0.98
N VAL A 261 11.75 -5.62 -1.53
CA VAL A 261 10.50 -6.41 -1.61
C VAL A 261 10.63 -7.62 -0.70
N VAL A 262 9.66 -7.82 0.16
CA VAL A 262 9.59 -8.91 1.14
C VAL A 262 8.40 -9.81 0.80
N ILE A 263 8.62 -11.11 0.77
CA ILE A 263 7.60 -12.14 0.68
C ILE A 263 7.71 -12.98 1.96
N TYR A 264 6.60 -13.22 2.64
CA TYR A 264 6.62 -13.91 3.93
C TYR A 264 5.47 -14.88 4.08
N ASP A 265 5.66 -15.87 4.93
CA ASP A 265 4.64 -16.89 5.20
C ASP A 265 3.55 -16.27 6.08
N SER A 266 2.27 -16.41 5.70
CA SER A 266 1.16 -15.87 6.52
C SER A 266 0.88 -16.72 7.77
N ALA A 267 1.50 -17.89 7.88
CA ALA A 267 1.39 -18.77 9.04
C ALA A 267 2.38 -18.35 10.15
N PRO A 268 1.95 -18.32 11.43
CA PRO A 268 2.86 -18.09 12.55
C PRO A 268 4.02 -19.09 12.58
N GLY A 269 5.23 -18.60 12.79
CA GLY A 269 6.47 -19.39 12.78
C GLY A 269 6.98 -19.77 11.38
N GLY A 270 6.21 -19.51 10.32
CA GLY A 270 6.54 -19.92 8.97
C GLY A 270 6.34 -21.42 8.71
N ILE A 271 6.10 -21.76 7.44
CA ILE A 271 5.94 -23.14 6.97
C ILE A 271 6.92 -23.50 5.85
N GLY A 272 7.83 -22.58 5.50
CA GLY A 272 8.95 -22.81 4.59
C GLY A 272 8.74 -22.29 3.17
N PHE A 273 7.71 -21.47 2.93
CA PHE A 273 7.49 -20.89 1.60
C PHE A 273 8.54 -19.86 1.25
N SER A 274 8.85 -18.95 2.18
CA SER A 274 9.92 -17.98 2.04
C SER A 274 11.29 -18.62 1.76
N GLU A 275 11.65 -19.67 2.49
CA GLU A 275 12.91 -20.42 2.25
C GLU A 275 12.96 -21.01 0.83
N GLN A 276 11.86 -21.63 0.38
CA GLN A 276 11.79 -22.15 -0.98
C GLN A 276 11.92 -21.05 -2.04
N LEU A 277 11.29 -19.88 -1.83
CA LEU A 277 11.40 -18.73 -2.74
C LEU A 277 12.82 -18.18 -2.82
N PHE A 278 13.56 -18.18 -1.70
CA PHE A 278 14.97 -17.83 -1.67
C PHE A 278 15.80 -18.75 -2.56
N GLU A 279 15.56 -20.07 -2.51
CA GLU A 279 16.27 -21.04 -3.36
C GLU A 279 15.91 -20.93 -4.85
N ILE A 280 14.67 -20.54 -5.19
CA ILE A 280 14.23 -20.38 -6.58
C ILE A 280 14.28 -18.93 -7.09
N HIS A 281 15.01 -18.03 -6.42
CA HIS A 281 15.06 -16.59 -6.73
C HIS A 281 15.18 -16.27 -8.23
N SER A 282 16.19 -16.82 -8.91
CA SER A 282 16.43 -16.54 -10.34
C SER A 282 15.26 -16.99 -11.22
N THR A 283 14.62 -18.11 -10.87
CA THR A 283 13.43 -18.61 -11.58
C THR A 283 12.25 -17.66 -11.39
N LEU A 284 12.01 -17.20 -10.16
CA LEU A 284 10.89 -16.31 -9.85
C LEU A 284 11.04 -14.94 -10.53
N ILE A 285 12.25 -14.35 -10.49
CA ILE A 285 12.53 -13.06 -11.14
C ILE A 285 12.32 -13.16 -12.65
N LYS A 286 12.90 -14.19 -13.28
CA LYS A 286 12.77 -14.39 -14.73
C LYS A 286 11.32 -14.58 -15.14
N ALA A 287 10.57 -15.38 -14.38
CA ALA A 287 9.16 -15.63 -14.64
C ALA A 287 8.31 -14.36 -14.50
N ALA A 288 8.59 -13.53 -13.48
CA ALA A 288 7.93 -12.24 -13.31
C ALA A 288 8.21 -11.31 -14.50
N ARG A 289 9.47 -11.23 -14.92
CA ARG A 289 9.90 -10.41 -16.06
C ARG A 289 9.23 -10.86 -17.37
N ASP A 290 9.27 -12.15 -17.66
CA ASP A 290 8.69 -12.73 -18.88
C ASP A 290 7.16 -12.56 -18.92
N LEU A 291 6.47 -12.68 -17.78
CA LEU A 291 5.03 -12.40 -17.66
C LEU A 291 4.70 -10.94 -18.01
N ILE A 292 5.47 -9.98 -17.48
CA ILE A 292 5.22 -8.56 -17.72
C ILE A 292 5.54 -8.18 -19.17
N ALA A 293 6.66 -8.69 -19.70
CA ALA A 293 7.11 -8.41 -21.06
C ALA A 293 6.13 -8.95 -22.13
N SER A 294 5.52 -10.12 -21.87
CA SER A 294 4.53 -10.73 -22.78
C SER A 294 3.11 -10.17 -22.65
N CYS A 295 2.82 -9.42 -21.59
CA CYS A 295 1.51 -8.83 -21.39
C CYS A 295 1.24 -7.68 -22.39
N GLU A 296 0.09 -7.66 -23.05
CA GLU A 296 -0.26 -6.64 -24.06
C GLU A 296 -0.81 -5.32 -23.48
N CYS A 297 -0.97 -5.23 -22.14
CA CYS A 297 -1.48 -4.00 -21.53
C CYS A 297 -0.51 -2.81 -21.71
N SER A 298 -1.05 -1.60 -21.77
CA SER A 298 -0.26 -0.37 -21.95
C SER A 298 0.62 -0.06 -20.75
N ASP A 299 0.03 -0.06 -19.56
CA ASP A 299 0.69 0.50 -18.37
C ASP A 299 0.48 -0.35 -17.09
N GLY A 300 -0.33 -1.40 -17.16
CA GLY A 300 -0.56 -2.34 -16.06
C GLY A 300 -1.99 -2.86 -16.04
N CYS A 301 -2.17 -4.12 -15.67
CA CYS A 301 -3.47 -4.78 -15.55
C CYS A 301 -3.43 -5.83 -14.44
N PRO A 302 -4.59 -6.37 -14.01
CA PRO A 302 -4.65 -7.42 -12.99
C PRO A 302 -3.83 -8.68 -13.29
N SER A 303 -3.46 -8.92 -14.55
CA SER A 303 -2.67 -10.08 -14.97
C SER A 303 -1.15 -9.86 -14.99
N CYS A 304 -0.66 -8.64 -14.74
CA CYS A 304 0.77 -8.33 -14.69
C CYS A 304 1.12 -7.53 -13.42
N VAL A 305 1.53 -6.28 -13.53
CA VAL A 305 1.93 -5.39 -12.42
C VAL A 305 0.77 -4.85 -11.58
N GLY A 306 -0.46 -5.21 -11.92
CA GLY A 306 -1.67 -4.67 -11.33
C GLY A 306 -2.15 -3.39 -12.02
N PRO A 307 -3.43 -3.03 -11.88
CA PRO A 307 -3.98 -1.83 -12.49
C PRO A 307 -3.46 -0.57 -11.77
N GLY A 308 -3.31 0.53 -12.52
CA GLY A 308 -3.12 1.89 -11.99
C GLY A 308 -4.41 2.47 -11.38
N GLY A 309 -5.58 1.95 -11.75
CA GLY A 309 -6.89 2.51 -11.36
C GLY A 309 -7.42 3.49 -12.41
N GLU A 310 -8.68 3.96 -12.26
CA GLU A 310 -9.35 4.79 -13.28
C GLU A 310 -8.64 6.13 -13.56
N ASN A 311 -7.98 6.70 -12.56
CA ASN A 311 -7.24 7.98 -12.65
C ASN A 311 -5.75 7.84 -12.31
N GLY A 312 -5.24 6.61 -12.24
CA GLY A 312 -3.87 6.33 -11.82
C GLY A 312 -2.95 5.95 -12.97
N MET A 313 -1.64 6.07 -12.75
CA MET A 313 -0.63 5.52 -13.66
C MET A 313 -0.23 4.14 -13.15
N GLY A 314 -0.17 3.19 -14.06
CA GLY A 314 0.41 1.90 -13.75
C GLY A 314 1.93 2.01 -13.66
N GLY A 315 2.59 0.88 -13.45
CA GLY A 315 4.03 0.83 -13.22
C GLY A 315 4.74 -0.15 -14.14
N LYS A 316 4.13 -0.51 -15.28
CA LYS A 316 4.62 -1.62 -16.10
C LYS A 316 6.05 -1.39 -16.57
N ARG A 317 6.34 -0.19 -17.05
CA ARG A 317 7.65 0.19 -17.57
C ARG A 317 8.71 0.19 -16.47
N GLU A 318 8.38 0.81 -15.33
CA GLU A 318 9.26 0.91 -14.15
C GLU A 318 9.53 -0.47 -13.54
N THR A 319 8.51 -1.32 -13.42
CA THR A 319 8.67 -2.69 -12.92
C THR A 319 9.48 -3.57 -13.87
N LEU A 320 9.24 -3.47 -15.19
CA LEU A 320 9.99 -4.26 -16.16
C LEU A 320 11.47 -3.88 -16.17
N ALA A 321 11.77 -2.58 -16.16
CA ALA A 321 13.15 -2.08 -16.11
C ALA A 321 13.87 -2.54 -14.82
N LEU A 322 13.17 -2.50 -13.68
CA LEU A 322 13.71 -3.03 -12.44
C LEU A 322 14.01 -4.52 -12.55
N LEU A 323 13.09 -5.35 -13.05
CA LEU A 323 13.33 -6.78 -13.20
C LEU A 323 14.41 -7.11 -14.24
N ASP A 324 14.56 -6.32 -15.31
CA ASP A 324 15.63 -6.47 -16.29
C ASP A 324 17.03 -6.30 -15.66
N LEU A 325 17.16 -5.49 -14.61
CA LEU A 325 18.40 -5.34 -13.85
C LEU A 325 18.67 -6.50 -12.89
N LEU A 326 17.65 -7.32 -12.58
CA LEU A 326 17.73 -8.44 -11.64
C LEU A 326 17.90 -9.82 -12.31
N VAL A 327 17.80 -9.91 -13.66
CA VAL A 327 17.93 -11.16 -14.44
C VAL A 327 19.35 -11.40 -14.95
#